data_AF-A0A9E8SH58-F1
#
_entry.id   AF-A0A9E8SH58-F1
#
_cell.length_a   1.000
_cell.length_b   1.000
_cell.length_c   1.000
_cell.angle_alpha   90.00
_cell.angle_beta   90.00
_cell.angle_gamma   90.00
#
_symmetry.space_group_name_H-M   'P 1'
#
loop_
_entity.id
_entity.type
_entity.pdbx_description
1 polymer ?
#
loop_
_entity_poly.entity_id
_entity_poly.type
_entity_poly.pdbx_seq_one_letter_code
_entity_poly.pdbx_strand_id
1 'polypeptide(L)'
;MIRLKIDHGKCTGCQECETACSMKHYTNEVNPKKSRIRVFEDEEEQRFFLIIAGPTTTAECTSKFDVVIAGQQYDGCTLCRSSCPARPWFTEPDTGVALKCDFCGDPPDPHCVKVCEKGALSIMEI
;
A
#
# COMPACT_ATOMS: atom_id res chain seq x y z
N MET A 1 1.95 -17.45 12.75
CA MET A 1 2.25 -16.66 11.53
C MET A 1 1.57 -15.31 11.66
N ILE A 2 2.29 -14.19 11.48
CA ILE A 2 1.68 -12.86 11.55
C ILE A 2 1.06 -12.44 10.21
N ARG A 3 -0.03 -11.67 10.26
CA ARG A 3 -0.65 -11.02 9.08
C ARG A 3 -1.03 -9.59 9.38
N LEU A 4 -0.95 -8.73 8.35
CA LEU A 4 -1.55 -7.39 8.38
C LEU A 4 -3.03 -7.51 8.01
N LYS A 5 -3.92 -7.11 8.93
CA LYS A 5 -5.34 -6.93 8.67
C LYS A 5 -5.58 -5.49 8.23
N ILE A 6 -6.26 -5.34 7.10
CA ILE A 6 -6.65 -4.04 6.55
C ILE A 6 -8.18 -4.00 6.50
N ASP A 7 -8.77 -3.04 7.22
CA ASP A 7 -10.20 -2.78 7.26
C ASP A 7 -10.49 -1.45 6.55
N HIS A 8 -10.81 -1.54 5.26
CA HIS A 8 -11.09 -0.36 4.43
C HIS A 8 -12.29 0.45 4.91
N GLY A 9 -13.24 -0.17 5.62
CA GLY A 9 -14.41 0.53 6.17
C GLY A 9 -14.07 1.53 7.28
N LYS A 10 -12.85 1.47 7.83
CA LYS A 10 -12.35 2.41 8.84
C LYS A 10 -11.34 3.41 8.29
N CYS A 11 -10.95 3.31 7.03
CA CYS A 11 -9.97 4.21 6.44
C CYS A 11 -10.62 5.56 6.10
N THR A 12 -9.98 6.64 6.51
CA THR A 12 -10.43 8.01 6.22
C THR A 12 -9.57 8.73 5.18
N GLY A 13 -8.62 8.03 4.55
CA GLY A 13 -7.77 8.64 3.54
C GLY A 13 -6.68 9.58 4.06
N CYS A 14 -6.39 9.61 5.37
CA CYS A 14 -5.46 10.60 5.97
C CYS A 14 -3.98 10.47 5.51
N GLN A 15 -3.61 9.34 4.89
CA GLN A 15 -2.25 9.05 4.39
C GLN A 15 -1.12 9.06 5.44
N GLU A 16 -1.43 9.11 6.73
CA GLU A 16 -0.44 9.03 7.82
C GLU A 16 0.39 7.74 7.74
N CYS A 17 -0.23 6.64 7.31
CA CYS A 17 0.47 5.39 7.07
C CYS A 17 1.54 5.49 5.97
N GLU A 18 1.32 6.30 4.92
CA GLU A 18 2.32 6.51 3.87
C GLU A 18 3.50 7.33 4.39
N THR A 19 3.17 8.43 5.07
CA THR A 19 4.15 9.33 5.72
C THR A 19 5.03 8.55 6.69
N ALA A 20 4.43 7.82 7.64
CA ALA A 20 5.15 7.04 8.63
C ALA A 20 5.99 5.91 8.02
N CYS A 21 5.50 5.27 6.96
CA CYS A 21 6.26 4.25 6.25
C CYS A 21 7.48 4.85 5.55
N SER A 22 7.33 5.99 4.86
CA SER A 22 8.47 6.67 4.22
C SER A 22 9.52 7.09 5.26
N MET A 23 9.11 7.77 6.33
CA MET A 23 10.01 8.20 7.41
C MET A 23 10.77 7.05 8.07
N LYS A 24 10.16 5.87 8.18
CA LYS A 24 10.82 4.69 8.74
C LYS A 24 11.98 4.19 7.87
N HIS A 25 11.90 4.37 6.55
CA HIS A 25 12.87 3.79 5.60
C HIS A 25 13.88 4.82 5.06
N TYR A 26 13.61 6.12 5.21
CA TYR A 26 14.49 7.17 4.72
C TYR A 26 14.81 8.17 5.83
N THR A 27 16.10 8.41 6.04
CA THR A 27 16.58 9.39 7.00
C THR A 27 16.51 10.79 6.38
N ASN A 28 15.96 11.76 7.12
CA ASN A 28 15.83 13.16 6.71
C ASN A 28 14.98 13.41 5.44
N GLU A 29 14.12 12.46 5.05
CA GLU A 29 13.21 12.63 3.92
C GLU A 29 11.82 12.12 4.30
N VAL A 30 10.79 12.87 3.90
CA VAL A 30 9.39 12.44 3.99
C VAL A 30 8.80 12.49 2.59
N ASN A 31 8.54 11.33 2.02
CA ASN A 31 8.06 11.21 0.65
C ASN A 31 7.09 10.02 0.52
N PRO A 32 5.77 10.27 0.49
CA PRO A 32 4.77 9.22 0.35
C PRO A 32 4.97 8.33 -0.90
N LYS A 33 5.60 8.83 -1.97
CA LYS A 33 5.94 8.01 -3.15
C LYS A 33 6.95 6.91 -2.84
N LYS A 34 7.76 7.07 -1.78
CA LYS A 34 8.71 6.07 -1.27
C LYS A 34 8.08 5.10 -0.25
N SER A 35 6.78 5.23 0.01
CA SER A 35 6.06 4.36 0.94
C SER A 35 5.84 2.95 0.37
N ARG A 36 5.92 1.95 1.25
CA ARG A 36 5.56 0.55 0.97
C ARG A 36 4.08 0.24 1.24
N ILE A 37 3.28 1.25 1.59
CA ILE A 37 1.82 1.21 1.67
C ILE A 37 1.25 2.41 0.92
N ARG A 38 0.21 2.22 0.13
CA ARG A 38 -0.45 3.28 -0.66
C ARG A 38 -1.94 3.27 -0.42
N VAL A 39 -2.49 4.46 -0.23
CA VAL A 39 -3.91 4.77 -0.10
C VAL A 39 -4.39 5.24 -1.47
N PHE A 40 -5.47 4.61 -1.92
CA PHE A 40 -6.18 4.95 -3.14
C PHE A 40 -7.57 5.46 -2.76
N GLU A 41 -8.04 6.44 -3.51
CA GLU A 41 -9.36 7.02 -3.35
C GLU A 41 -10.27 6.47 -4.45
N ASP A 42 -11.47 6.12 -4.03
CA ASP A 42 -12.62 5.84 -4.88
C ASP A 42 -13.49 7.10 -4.84
N GLU A 43 -13.38 7.91 -5.90
CA GLU A 43 -14.03 9.23 -5.97
C GLU A 43 -15.57 9.12 -5.99
N GLU A 44 -16.13 8.02 -6.52
CA GLU A 44 -17.59 7.85 -6.66
C GLU A 44 -18.26 7.61 -5.29
N GLU A 45 -17.63 6.83 -4.42
CA GLU A 45 -18.18 6.45 -3.11
C GLU A 45 -17.52 7.19 -1.93
N GLN A 46 -16.56 8.09 -2.19
CA GLN A 46 -15.72 8.75 -1.18
C GLN A 46 -15.07 7.75 -0.21
N ARG A 47 -14.61 6.62 -0.75
CA ARG A 47 -13.99 5.54 0.03
C ARG A 47 -12.50 5.49 -0.23
N PHE A 48 -11.78 4.96 0.76
CA PHE A 48 -10.34 4.81 0.68
C PHE A 48 -9.97 3.34 0.86
N PHE A 49 -9.15 2.83 -0.04
CA PHE A 49 -8.58 1.50 0.10
C PHE A 49 -7.06 1.56 0.10
N LEU A 50 -6.43 0.57 0.73
CA LEU A 50 -5.00 0.56 0.97
C LEU A 50 -4.38 -0.71 0.41
N ILE A 51 -3.24 -0.57 -0.24
CA ILE A 51 -2.48 -1.69 -0.78
C ILE A 51 -1.05 -1.60 -0.28
N ILE A 52 -0.51 -2.72 0.17
CA ILE A 52 0.88 -2.83 0.58
C ILE A 52 1.73 -3.44 -0.52
N ALA A 53 2.94 -2.91 -0.69
CA ALA A 53 3.92 -3.38 -1.64
C ALA A 53 4.18 -4.89 -1.46
N GLY A 54 4.28 -5.60 -2.58
CA GLY A 54 4.41 -7.06 -2.65
C GLY A 54 5.65 -7.48 -3.45
N PRO A 55 5.57 -8.56 -4.24
CA PRO A 55 6.69 -9.01 -5.05
C PRO A 55 7.02 -8.02 -6.18
N THR A 56 8.23 -8.12 -6.71
CA THR A 56 8.63 -7.37 -7.92
C THR A 56 8.35 -8.21 -9.17
N THR A 57 8.05 -7.56 -10.28
CA THR A 57 7.94 -8.19 -11.61
C THR A 57 8.70 -7.36 -12.65
N THR A 58 9.30 -8.03 -13.61
CA THR A 58 10.01 -7.40 -14.74
C THR A 58 9.13 -7.22 -15.98
N ALA A 59 7.95 -7.85 -16.01
CA ALA A 59 7.03 -7.80 -17.13
C ALA A 59 5.62 -7.38 -16.68
N GLU A 60 4.90 -6.74 -17.59
CA GLU A 60 3.47 -6.45 -17.46
C GLU A 60 2.64 -7.69 -17.82
N CYS A 61 1.41 -7.75 -17.30
CA CYS A 61 0.43 -8.72 -17.76
C CYS A 61 -0.03 -8.37 -19.18
N THR A 62 -0.14 -9.38 -20.05
CA THR A 62 -0.71 -9.22 -21.40
C THR A 62 -2.18 -8.82 -21.35
N SER A 63 -2.91 -9.31 -20.33
CA SER A 63 -4.31 -8.96 -20.08
C SER A 63 -4.42 -8.14 -18.79
N LYS A 64 -4.79 -6.87 -18.93
CA LYS A 64 -5.28 -6.02 -17.84
C LYS A 64 -6.79 -6.22 -17.72
N PHE A 65 -7.35 -5.99 -16.54
CA PHE A 65 -8.77 -6.23 -16.28
C PHE A 65 -9.32 -5.17 -15.33
N ASP A 66 -10.57 -4.79 -15.57
CA ASP A 66 -11.38 -4.10 -14.59
C ASP A 66 -12.15 -5.12 -13.75
N VAL A 67 -12.37 -4.81 -12.48
CA VAL A 67 -13.12 -5.64 -11.56
C VAL A 67 -14.28 -4.86 -10.97
N VAL A 68 -15.44 -5.50 -10.89
CA VAL A 68 -16.62 -4.94 -10.23
C VAL A 68 -16.76 -5.57 -8.84
N ILE A 69 -16.69 -4.75 -7.79
CA ILE A 69 -16.83 -5.18 -6.40
C ILE A 69 -17.97 -4.38 -5.77
N ALA A 70 -18.99 -5.08 -5.26
CA ALA A 70 -20.17 -4.45 -4.66
C ALA A 70 -20.85 -3.39 -5.57
N GLY A 71 -20.82 -3.62 -6.89
CA GLY A 71 -21.41 -2.71 -7.89
C GLY A 71 -20.47 -1.61 -8.40
N GLN A 72 -19.30 -1.45 -7.79
CA GLN A 72 -18.31 -0.43 -8.17
C GLN A 72 -17.21 -1.00 -9.06
N GLN A 73 -16.84 -0.25 -10.10
CA GLN A 73 -15.76 -0.63 -11.02
C GLN A 73 -14.40 -0.11 -10.52
N TYR A 74 -13.40 -0.98 -10.51
CA TYR A 74 -12.01 -0.68 -10.16
C TYR A 74 -11.07 -1.17 -11.25
N ASP A 75 -10.01 -0.40 -11.55
CA ASP A 75 -8.86 -0.93 -12.27
C ASP A 75 -8.22 -2.04 -11.41
N GLY A 76 -8.22 -3.27 -11.91
CA GLY A 76 -7.66 -4.43 -11.23
C GLY A 76 -6.16 -4.29 -10.92
N CYS A 77 -5.46 -3.45 -11.68
CA CYS A 77 -4.08 -3.09 -11.39
C CYS A 77 -3.97 -2.37 -10.05
N THR A 78 -4.94 -1.53 -9.66
CA THR A 78 -4.86 -0.76 -8.42
C THR A 78 -4.88 -1.67 -7.18
N LEU A 79 -5.53 -2.83 -7.24
CA LEU A 79 -5.55 -3.84 -6.18
C LEU A 79 -4.28 -4.73 -6.15
N CYS A 80 -3.51 -4.74 -7.22
CA CYS A 80 -2.32 -5.57 -7.32
C CYS A 80 -1.18 -4.98 -6.47
N ARG A 81 -0.45 -5.85 -5.77
CA ARG A 81 0.62 -5.47 -4.86
C ARG A 81 2.00 -5.34 -5.53
N SER A 82 2.14 -5.76 -6.78
CA SER A 82 3.45 -5.88 -7.39
C SER A 82 4.08 -4.51 -7.68
N SER A 83 5.39 -4.40 -7.50
CA SER A 83 6.20 -3.36 -8.16
C SER A 83 6.27 -3.71 -9.64
N CYS A 84 5.40 -3.11 -10.45
CA CYS A 84 5.16 -3.50 -11.84
C CYS A 84 5.53 -2.35 -12.79
N PRO A 85 6.21 -2.60 -13.92
CA PRO A 85 6.60 -1.55 -14.87
C PRO A 85 5.41 -0.79 -15.49
N ALA A 86 4.19 -1.36 -15.44
CA ALA A 86 2.98 -0.71 -15.93
C ALA A 86 2.57 0.57 -15.17
N ARG A 87 3.14 0.83 -13.98
CA ARG A 87 2.68 1.89 -13.08
C ARG A 87 3.79 2.41 -12.16
N PRO A 88 3.65 3.62 -11.61
CA PRO A 88 4.73 4.25 -10.84
C PRO A 88 4.75 3.88 -9.35
N TRP A 89 3.72 3.21 -8.81
CA TRP A 89 3.66 2.91 -7.37
C TRP A 89 4.39 1.63 -6.99
N PHE A 90 4.91 1.63 -5.75
CA PHE A 90 5.84 0.63 -5.20
C PHE A 90 7.19 0.57 -5.90
N THR A 91 7.60 1.69 -6.50
CA THR A 91 8.91 1.88 -7.13
C THR A 91 9.49 3.20 -6.61
N GLU A 92 10.78 3.22 -6.27
CA GLU A 92 11.50 4.43 -5.91
C GLU A 92 11.41 5.47 -7.04
N PRO A 93 10.96 6.71 -6.75
CA PRO A 93 10.79 7.73 -7.78
C PRO A 93 12.10 8.18 -8.41
N ASP A 94 13.23 8.07 -7.68
CA ASP A 94 14.53 8.58 -8.13
C ASP A 94 15.36 7.51 -8.84
N THR A 95 15.33 6.27 -8.34
CA THR A 95 16.22 5.18 -8.79
C THR A 95 15.53 4.10 -9.59
N GLY A 96 14.19 4.03 -9.57
CA GLY A 96 13.46 2.93 -10.19
C GLY A 96 13.54 1.60 -9.43
N VAL A 97 14.15 1.58 -8.24
CA VAL A 97 14.28 0.36 -7.43
C VAL A 97 12.92 -0.03 -6.84
N ALA A 98 12.57 -1.32 -6.96
CA ALA A 98 11.33 -1.86 -6.43
C ALA A 98 11.25 -1.74 -4.90
N LEU A 99 10.13 -1.24 -4.41
CA LEU A 99 9.79 -1.18 -2.99
C LEU A 99 9.01 -2.43 -2.60
N LYS A 100 9.33 -3.01 -1.45
CA LYS A 100 8.62 -4.16 -0.88
C LYS A 100 8.40 -3.95 0.61
N CYS A 101 7.21 -4.29 1.09
CA CYS A 101 6.91 -4.27 2.52
C CYS A 101 7.68 -5.38 3.24
N ASP A 102 8.38 -5.01 4.30
CA ASP A 102 9.24 -5.85 5.13
C ASP A 102 8.75 -5.92 6.58
N PHE A 103 7.51 -5.52 6.84
CA PHE A 103 6.94 -5.37 8.19
C PHE A 103 7.77 -4.47 9.14
N CYS A 104 8.57 -3.56 8.57
CA CYS A 104 9.47 -2.67 9.31
C CYS A 104 10.55 -3.39 10.12
N GLY A 105 10.95 -4.58 9.67
CA GLY A 105 12.07 -5.34 10.23
C GLY A 105 11.67 -6.69 10.83
N ASP A 106 12.66 -7.33 11.46
CA ASP A 106 12.52 -8.56 12.23
C ASP A 106 13.19 -8.33 13.61
N PRO A 107 12.44 -8.26 14.72
CA PRO A 107 11.00 -8.52 14.83
C PRO A 107 10.12 -7.46 14.12
N PRO A 108 8.93 -7.83 13.64
CA PRO A 108 7.97 -6.92 13.00
C PRO A 108 7.62 -5.71 13.87
N ASP A 109 7.77 -4.50 13.31
CA ASP A 109 7.45 -3.24 14.01
C ASP A 109 6.74 -2.22 13.11
N PRO A 110 5.57 -2.55 12.53
CA PRO A 110 4.94 -1.79 11.45
C PRO A 110 4.49 -0.39 11.89
N HIS A 111 5.23 0.65 11.47
CA HIS A 111 4.91 2.03 11.79
C HIS A 111 3.54 2.48 11.28
N CYS A 112 3.10 1.97 10.12
CA CYS A 112 1.77 2.26 9.57
C CYS A 112 0.63 1.81 10.48
N VAL A 113 0.81 0.72 11.23
CA VAL A 113 -0.18 0.25 12.22
C VAL A 113 -0.18 1.18 13.43
N LYS A 114 1.00 1.58 13.93
CA LYS A 114 1.13 2.44 15.11
C LYS A 114 0.46 3.80 14.95
N VAL A 115 0.55 4.39 13.75
CA VAL A 115 -0.03 5.71 13.47
C VAL A 115 -1.51 5.67 13.08
N CYS A 116 -2.07 4.50 12.80
CA CYS A 116 -3.45 4.40 12.34
C CYS A 116 -4.44 4.48 13.51
N GLU A 117 -4.78 5.70 13.93
CA GLU A 117 -5.70 5.94 15.06
C GLU A 117 -7.11 5.36 14.84
N LYS A 118 -7.56 5.28 13.58
CA LYS A 118 -8.87 4.72 13.22
C LYS A 118 -8.93 3.20 13.33
N GLY A 119 -7.79 2.53 13.51
CA GLY A 119 -7.72 1.07 13.58
C GLY A 119 -8.08 0.37 12.27
N ALA A 120 -7.84 1.03 11.14
CA ALA A 120 -7.95 0.42 9.80
C ALA A 120 -6.82 -0.58 9.53
N LEU A 121 -5.71 -0.48 10.27
CA LEU A 121 -4.55 -1.37 10.16
C LEU A 121 -4.30 -2.05 11.52
N SER A 122 -4.09 -3.36 11.53
CA SER A 122 -3.75 -4.13 12.74
C SER A 122 -2.94 -5.39 12.41
N ILE A 123 -2.21 -5.91 13.39
CA ILE A 123 -1.51 -7.19 13.28
C ILE A 123 -2.37 -8.31 13.88
N MET A 124 -2.43 -9.43 13.17
CA MET A 124 -3.10 -10.65 13.62
C MET A 124 -2.10 -11.80 13.71
N GLU A 125 -2.23 -12.61 14.74
CA GLU A 125 -1.54 -13.90 14.88
C GLU A 125 -2.47 -15.03 14.44
N ILE A 126 -1.94 -15.93 13.60
CA ILE A 126 -2.63 -17.14 13.08
C ILE A 126 -1.76 -18.36 13.31
#